data_AF-A0A1J5J506-F1
#
_entry.id   AF-A0A1J5J506-F1
#
_cell.length_a   1.000
_cell.length_b   1.000
_cell.length_c   1.000
_cell.angle_alpha   90.00
_cell.angle_beta   90.00
_cell.angle_gamma   90.00
#
_symmetry.space_group_name_H-M   'P 1'
#
loop_
_entity.id
_entity.type
_entity.pdbx_description
1 polymer ?
#
loop_
_entity_poly.entity_id
_entity_poly.type
_entity_poly.pdbx_seq_one_letter_code
_entity_poly.pdbx_strand_id
1 'polypeptide(L)'
;MSIYQIILATVAFLFLSNGILKFIKRERSQTFFKLFLTLTIWGSILFFSLFPKTAQEFSSAIGLGENLNTLIFIGFVIIFIIVFKLLNIIEKLEQNISEIVRKEALEKIDKKL
;
A
#
# COMPACT_ATOMS: atom_id res chain seq x y z
N MET A 1 -27.32 -9.45 6.48
CA MET A 1 -26.03 -8.88 6.90
C MET A 1 -25.79 -9.28 8.33
N SER A 2 -24.65 -9.91 8.62
CA SER A 2 -24.29 -10.22 10.00
C SER A 2 -23.75 -8.95 10.67
N ILE A 3 -24.02 -8.74 11.95
CA ILE A 3 -23.68 -7.50 12.70
C ILE A 3 -22.19 -7.15 12.58
N TYR A 4 -21.34 -8.16 12.47
CA TYR A 4 -19.90 -8.03 12.28
C TYR A 4 -19.52 -7.37 10.94
N GLN A 5 -20.28 -7.58 9.87
CA GLN A 5 -20.02 -6.96 8.55
C GLN A 5 -20.26 -5.44 8.59
N ILE A 6 -21.32 -5.02 9.27
CA ILE A 6 -21.68 -3.61 9.40
C ILE A 6 -20.60 -2.87 10.22
N ILE A 7 -20.14 -3.49 11.32
CA ILE A 7 -19.07 -2.93 12.15
C ILE A 7 -17.76 -2.84 11.35
N LEU A 8 -17.36 -3.91 10.65
CA LEU A 8 -16.13 -3.92 9.85
C LEU A 8 -16.17 -2.92 8.69
N ALA A 9 -17.30 -2.80 8.00
CA ALA A 9 -17.47 -1.83 6.91
C ALA A 9 -17.35 -0.39 7.43
N THR A 10 -17.96 -0.10 8.58
CA THR A 10 -17.92 1.24 9.20
C THR A 10 -16.49 1.59 9.65
N VAL A 11 -15.79 0.66 10.27
CA VAL A 11 -14.39 0.85 10.69
C VAL A 11 -13.48 1.03 9.47
N ALA A 12 -13.61 0.20 8.44
CA ALA A 12 -12.81 0.32 7.23
C ALA A 12 -13.05 1.65 6.52
N PHE A 13 -14.30 2.13 6.48
CA PHE A 13 -14.65 3.42 5.91
C PHE A 13 -14.02 4.60 6.68
N LEU A 14 -14.03 4.55 8.02
CA LEU A 14 -13.37 5.56 8.86
C LEU A 14 -11.86 5.59 8.65
N PHE A 15 -11.22 4.43 8.55
CA PHE A 15 -9.77 4.34 8.32
C PHE A 15 -9.37 4.78 6.91
N LEU A 16 -10.14 4.43 5.88
CA LEU A 16 -9.98 4.95 4.52
C LEU A 16 -10.10 6.47 4.48
N SER A 17 -11.16 7.01 5.09
CA SER A 17 -11.41 8.45 5.14
C SER A 17 -10.28 9.17 5.88
N ASN A 18 -9.81 8.65 7.00
CA ASN A 18 -8.67 9.20 7.73
C ASN A 18 -7.36 9.12 6.95
N GLY A 19 -7.14 8.03 6.20
CA GLY A 19 -5.98 7.88 5.30
C GLY A 19 -5.98 8.94 4.20
N ILE A 20 -7.11 9.10 3.52
CA ILE A 20 -7.31 10.08 2.45
C ILE A 20 -7.20 11.51 3.00
N LEU A 21 -7.83 11.81 4.15
CA LEU A 21 -7.73 13.12 4.79
C LEU A 21 -6.31 13.46 5.23
N LYS A 22 -5.52 12.50 5.72
CA LYS A 22 -4.11 12.70 6.08
C LYS A 22 -3.22 12.97 4.87
N PHE A 23 -3.54 12.41 3.71
CA PHE A 23 -2.85 12.73 2.46
C PHE A 23 -3.18 14.13 1.94
N ILE A 24 -4.47 14.47 1.95
CA ILE A 24 -4.94 15.79 1.52
C ILE A 24 -4.40 16.88 2.45
N LYS A 25 -4.27 16.61 3.75
CA LYS A 25 -3.65 17.53 4.73
C LYS A 25 -2.14 17.70 4.59
N ARG A 26 -1.47 17.00 3.66
CA ARG A 26 -0.07 17.25 3.27
C ARG A 26 0.90 17.28 4.45
N GLU A 27 0.65 16.50 5.51
CA GLU A 27 1.63 16.33 6.58
C GLU A 27 2.88 15.67 5.96
N ARG A 28 4.05 16.30 6.09
CA ARG A 28 5.35 15.89 5.49
C ARG A 28 5.76 14.43 5.73
N SER A 29 5.04 13.68 6.56
CA SER A 29 5.29 12.28 6.94
C SER A 29 4.53 11.25 6.07
N GLN A 30 3.66 11.68 5.15
CA GLN A 30 2.87 10.79 4.29
C GLN A 30 3.57 10.56 2.94
N THR A 31 4.35 9.48 2.85
CA THR A 31 4.88 8.95 1.58
C THR A 31 3.74 8.36 0.75
N PHE A 32 3.78 8.45 -0.59
CA PHE A 32 2.86 7.76 -1.50
C PHE A 32 2.65 6.29 -1.12
N PHE A 33 3.70 5.64 -0.62
CA PHE A 33 3.65 4.28 -0.11
C PHE A 33 2.65 4.05 1.04
N LYS A 34 2.59 4.95 2.04
CA LYS A 34 1.67 4.81 3.19
C LYS A 34 0.22 4.85 2.73
N LEU A 35 -0.07 5.66 1.72
CA LEU A 35 -1.42 5.76 1.16
C LEU A 35 -1.78 4.57 0.33
N PHE A 36 -0.86 4.14 -0.52
CA PHE A 36 -1.04 2.94 -1.30
C PHE A 36 -1.33 1.74 -0.38
N LEU A 37 -0.56 1.59 0.71
CA LEU A 37 -0.78 0.54 1.70
C LEU A 37 -2.13 0.67 2.41
N THR A 38 -2.51 1.89 2.82
CA THR A 38 -3.78 2.16 3.50
C THR A 38 -4.97 1.89 2.59
N LEU A 39 -4.92 2.35 1.34
CA LEU A 39 -5.95 2.10 0.32
C LEU A 39 -6.05 0.62 -0.01
N THR A 40 -4.93 -0.07 -0.17
CA THR A 40 -4.91 -1.50 -0.52
C THR A 40 -5.48 -2.35 0.60
N ILE A 41 -5.03 -2.15 1.85
CA ILE A 41 -5.47 -2.94 3.00
C ILE A 41 -6.93 -2.64 3.34
N TRP A 42 -7.27 -1.37 3.57
CA TRP A 42 -8.62 -1.00 4.02
C TRP A 42 -9.64 -1.08 2.88
N GLY A 43 -9.23 -0.83 1.63
CA GLY A 43 -10.05 -1.06 0.45
C GLY A 43 -10.40 -2.53 0.26
N SER A 44 -9.44 -3.44 0.47
CA SER A 44 -9.70 -4.88 0.42
C SER A 44 -10.68 -5.30 1.52
N ILE A 45 -10.49 -4.83 2.76
CA ILE A 45 -11.40 -5.12 3.88
C ILE A 45 -12.81 -4.60 3.61
N LEU A 46 -12.94 -3.38 3.07
CA LEU A 46 -14.24 -2.81 2.71
C LEU A 46 -14.92 -3.62 1.60
N PHE A 47 -14.18 -4.01 0.57
CA PHE A 47 -14.67 -4.80 -0.57
C PHE A 47 -15.18 -6.18 -0.13
N PHE A 48 -14.39 -6.91 0.67
CA PHE A 48 -14.81 -8.23 1.17
C PHE A 48 -15.94 -8.14 2.20
N SER A 49 -16.06 -7.03 2.94
CA SER A 49 -17.17 -6.81 3.88
C SER A 49 -18.50 -6.56 3.16
N LEU A 50 -18.48 -5.84 2.04
CA LEU A 50 -19.68 -5.57 1.22
C LEU A 50 -20.14 -6.79 0.42
N PHE A 51 -19.22 -7.65 0.00
CA PHE A 51 -19.52 -8.85 -0.79
C PHE A 51 -18.98 -10.13 -0.11
N PRO A 52 -19.67 -10.65 0.92
CA PRO A 52 -19.21 -11.82 1.66
C PRO A 52 -19.26 -13.12 0.83
N LYS A 53 -20.19 -13.22 -0.13
CA LYS A 53 -20.27 -14.38 -1.04
C LYS A 53 -19.08 -14.44 -1.98
N THR A 54 -18.65 -13.30 -2.53
CA THR A 54 -17.44 -13.26 -3.37
C THR A 54 -16.20 -13.52 -2.54
N ALA A 55 -16.13 -13.09 -1.27
CA ALA A 55 -15.03 -13.47 -0.37
C ALA A 55 -14.94 -15.00 -0.19
N GLN A 56 -16.08 -15.67 -0.07
CA GLN A 56 -16.16 -17.13 0.12
C GLN A 56 -15.88 -17.92 -1.16
N GLU A 57 -16.35 -17.43 -2.31
CA GLU A 57 -16.03 -17.96 -3.65
C GLU A 57 -14.57 -17.71 -4.02
N PHE A 58 -14.02 -16.55 -3.69
CA PHE A 58 -12.62 -16.21 -3.89
C PHE A 58 -11.72 -17.07 -3.01
N SER A 59 -12.11 -17.30 -1.75
CA SER A 59 -11.42 -18.22 -0.84
C SER A 59 -11.41 -19.67 -1.36
N SER A 60 -12.52 -20.14 -1.93
CA SER A 60 -12.60 -21.49 -2.51
C SER A 60 -11.93 -21.62 -3.88
N ALA A 61 -11.99 -20.59 -4.74
CA ALA A 61 -11.33 -20.57 -6.05
C ALA A 61 -9.81 -20.39 -5.95
N ILE A 62 -9.33 -19.60 -4.98
CA ILE A 62 -7.91 -19.49 -4.65
C ILE A 62 -7.43 -20.72 -3.88
N GLY A 63 -8.35 -21.54 -3.35
CA GLY A 63 -8.05 -22.76 -2.60
C GLY A 63 -7.51 -22.51 -1.19
N LEU A 64 -7.83 -21.38 -0.56
CA LEU A 64 -7.58 -21.09 0.86
C LEU A 64 -8.25 -22.11 1.82
N GLY A 65 -9.10 -23.00 1.29
CA GLY A 65 -9.71 -24.12 2.01
C GLY A 65 -8.83 -25.38 2.13
N GLU A 66 -7.73 -25.50 1.38
CA GLU A 66 -6.79 -26.63 1.46
C GLU A 66 -5.43 -26.19 2.02
N ASN A 67 -4.96 -26.88 3.06
CA ASN A 67 -3.77 -26.50 3.84
C ASN A 67 -2.49 -26.26 3.01
N LEU A 68 -2.34 -26.95 1.86
CA LEU A 68 -1.17 -26.82 0.99
C LEU A 68 -1.17 -25.51 0.17
N ASN A 69 -2.35 -25.01 -0.21
CA ASN A 69 -2.46 -23.86 -1.11
C ASN A 69 -2.32 -22.52 -0.35
N THR A 70 -2.66 -22.50 0.94
CA THR A 70 -2.42 -21.37 1.84
C THR A 70 -0.95 -20.97 1.92
N LEU A 71 -0.01 -21.94 1.86
CA LEU A 71 1.43 -21.67 1.91
C LEU A 71 1.91 -20.93 0.65
N ILE A 72 1.40 -21.32 -0.53
CA ILE A 72 1.73 -20.67 -1.81
C ILE A 72 1.20 -19.24 -1.80
N PHE A 73 -0.02 -19.03 -1.30
CA PHE A 73 -0.60 -17.69 -1.17
C PHE A 73 0.19 -16.79 -0.23
N ILE A 74 0.59 -17.29 0.95
CA ILE A 74 1.47 -16.56 1.87
C ILE A 74 2.79 -16.20 1.18
N GLY A 75 3.39 -17.14 0.43
CA GLY A 75 4.58 -16.88 -0.37
C GLY A 75 4.37 -15.75 -1.39
N PHE A 76 3.22 -15.75 -2.07
CA PHE A 76 2.87 -14.72 -3.04
C PHE A 76 2.69 -13.33 -2.40
N VAL A 77 2.05 -13.25 -1.24
CA VAL A 77 1.93 -12.02 -0.46
C VAL A 77 3.30 -11.52 -0.01
N ILE A 78 4.18 -12.40 0.45
CA ILE A 78 5.55 -12.06 0.84
C ILE A 78 6.32 -11.50 -0.36
N ILE A 79 6.21 -12.14 -1.53
CA ILE A 79 6.83 -11.65 -2.77
C ILE A 79 6.32 -10.26 -3.11
N PHE A 80 5.00 -10.03 -3.05
CA PHE A 80 4.40 -8.72 -3.29
C PHE A 80 4.96 -7.65 -2.34
N ILE A 81 5.07 -7.96 -1.04
CA ILE A 81 5.66 -7.04 -0.05
C ILE A 81 7.12 -6.72 -0.39
N ILE A 82 7.90 -7.71 -0.83
CA ILE A 82 9.30 -7.52 -1.24
C ILE A 82 9.37 -6.62 -2.48
N VAL A 83 8.54 -6.85 -3.50
CA VAL A 83 8.49 -6.01 -4.71
C VAL A 83 8.16 -4.56 -4.34
N PHE A 84 7.17 -4.35 -3.48
CA PHE A 84 6.82 -3.02 -2.98
C PHE A 84 7.97 -2.35 -2.22
N LYS A 85 8.70 -3.11 -1.40
CA LYS A 85 9.88 -2.60 -0.69
C LYS A 85 10.98 -2.18 -1.67
N LEU A 86 11.21 -2.95 -2.73
CA LEU A 86 12.17 -2.62 -3.77
C LEU A 86 11.80 -1.34 -4.52
N LEU A 87 10.53 -1.18 -4.91
CA LEU A 87 10.05 0.04 -5.57
C LEU A 87 10.29 1.29 -4.72
N ASN A 88 10.02 1.23 -3.41
CA ASN A 88 10.29 2.35 -2.52
C ASN A 88 11.79 2.68 -2.38
N ILE A 89 12.64 1.66 -2.45
CA ILE A 89 14.10 1.86 -2.40
C ILE A 89 14.55 2.55 -3.69
N ILE A 90 14.03 2.12 -4.84
CA ILE A 90 14.32 2.73 -6.15
C ILE A 90 13.90 4.20 -6.16
N GLU A 91 12.68 4.53 -5.70
CA GLU A 91 12.19 5.91 -5.63
C GLU A 91 13.12 6.81 -4.78
N LYS A 92 13.57 6.32 -3.62
CA LYS A 92 14.54 7.05 -2.78
C LYS A 92 15.90 7.20 -3.44
N LEU A 93 16.34 6.18 -4.17
CA LEU A 93 17.59 6.22 -4.90
C LEU A 93 17.55 7.30 -5.99
N GLU A 94 16.47 7.37 -6.77
CA GLU A 94 16.26 8.39 -7.80
C GLU A 94 16.25 9.81 -7.22
N GLN A 95 15.60 10.00 -6.06
CA GLN A 95 15.61 11.28 -5.35
C GLN A 95 17.02 11.69 -4.92
N ASN A 96 17.77 10.76 -4.31
CA ASN A 96 19.15 11.02 -3.88
C ASN A 96 20.07 11.36 -5.06
N ILE A 97 19.98 10.61 -6.16
CA ILE A 97 20.76 10.88 -7.38
C ILE A 97 20.43 12.29 -7.91
N SER A 98 19.14 12.63 -7.96
CA SER A 98 18.70 13.96 -8.41
C SER A 98 19.27 15.09 -7.53
N GLU A 99 19.32 14.89 -6.21
CA GLU A 99 19.92 15.86 -5.29
C GLU A 99 21.44 16.00 -5.48
N ILE A 100 22.14 14.88 -5.68
CA ILE A 100 23.60 14.87 -5.91
C ILE A 100 23.92 15.62 -7.20
N VAL A 101 23.26 15.29 -8.30
CA VAL A 101 23.48 15.94 -9.61
C VAL A 101 23.18 17.44 -9.52
N ARG A 102 22.12 17.84 -8.79
CA ARG A 102 21.79 19.26 -8.58
C ARG A 102 22.88 19.99 -7.80
N LYS A 103 23.42 19.38 -6.74
CA LYS A 103 24.53 19.96 -5.97
C LYS A 103 25.79 20.10 -6.81
N GLU A 104 26.17 19.07 -7.56
CA GLU A 104 27.33 19.12 -8.46
C GLU A 104 27.17 20.20 -9.54
N ALA A 105 25.97 20.37 -10.11
CA ALA A 105 25.70 21.40 -11.10
C ALA A 105 25.87 22.82 -10.52
N LEU A 106 25.35 23.06 -9.31
CA LEU A 106 25.50 24.34 -8.61
C LEU A 106 26.96 24.64 -8.26
N GLU A 107 27.70 23.66 -7.70
CA GLU A 107 29.12 23.84 -7.39
C GLU A 107 29.98 24.14 -8.63
N LYS A 108 29.64 23.56 -9.79
CA LYS A 108 30.33 23.84 -11.06
C LYS A 108 30.06 25.24 -11.59
N ILE A 109 28.87 25.80 -11.32
CA ILE A 109 28.53 27.19 -11.68
C ILE A 109 29.28 28.16 -10.77
N ASP A 110 29.27 27.92 -9.45
CA ASP A 110 29.94 28.78 -8.47
C ASP A 110 31.46 28.83 -8.69
N LYS A 111 32.10 27.73 -9.11
CA LYS A 111 33.54 27.69 -9.42
C LYS A 111 33.92 28.38 -10.74
N LYS A 112 32.96 28.73 -11.59
CA LYS A 112 33.19 29.39 -12.89
C LYS A 112 32.99 30.91 -12.84
N LEU A 113 32.42 31.43 -11.76
CA LEU A 113 32.27 32.86 -11.44
C LEU A 113 33.46 33.34 -10.62
#